data_AF-A0A0D8J9R9-F1
#
_entry.id   AF-A0A0D8J9R9-F1
#
_cell.length_a   1.000
_cell.length_b   1.000
_cell.length_c   1.000
_cell.angle_alpha   90.00
_cell.angle_beta   90.00
_cell.angle_gamma   90.00
#
_symmetry.space_group_name_H-M   'P 1'
#
loop_
_entity.id
_entity.type
_entity.pdbx_description
1 polymer ?
#
loop_
_entity_poly.entity_id
_entity_poly.type
_entity_poly.pdbx_seq_one_letter_code
_entity_poly.pdbx_strand_id
1 'polypeptide(L)'
;MKKPIAISFIFFVATILLVNVSAQAQESFDKVTMLNGEEHIGQVVAMNDQSIEFVHKNESLKYSYSKADINKIQFASGRIEILNKAQTASASGADVSLQDHHNKVAVLPFTYMSSDGAHDDQMEKKVQSDCYTLMTKFASEFILQDPTTTNATLIKHSINSSNIDGFTPAELCNILEVEYVVMGTVTVRYTSTTNYSGSSKTSEQKNNKNKSYTSTSSSSTDNFQTQVDMKMYSDQGQNIYAKSHTSFWMTEDAYTVTLQWLLKRSPLYRK
;
A
#
# COMPACT_ATOMS: atom_id res chain seq x y z
N MET A 1 -33.78 4.00 85.43
CA MET A 1 -33.28 2.65 85.11
C MET A 1 -32.36 2.76 83.90
N LYS A 2 -31.15 2.21 84.01
CA LYS A 2 -30.01 2.42 83.11
C LYS A 2 -30.08 1.47 81.90
N LYS A 3 -29.57 1.98 80.76
CA LYS A 3 -29.52 1.41 79.40
C LYS A 3 -28.89 0.01 79.32
N PRO A 4 -29.21 -0.75 78.25
CA PRO A 4 -28.17 -1.48 77.54
C PRO A 4 -28.26 -1.26 76.02
N ILE A 5 -28.14 -0.01 75.57
CA ILE A 5 -27.94 0.30 74.13
C ILE A 5 -26.45 0.17 73.75
N ALA A 6 -25.54 0.21 74.73
CA ALA A 6 -24.10 0.13 74.50
C ALA A 6 -23.61 -1.28 74.10
N ILE A 7 -24.33 -2.35 74.47
CA ILE A 7 -23.85 -3.73 74.27
C ILE A 7 -24.10 -4.21 72.84
N SER A 8 -25.18 -3.75 72.17
CA SER A 8 -25.45 -4.09 70.77
C SER A 8 -24.51 -3.38 69.79
N PHE A 9 -24.06 -2.16 70.13
CA PHE A 9 -23.11 -1.42 69.29
C PHE A 9 -21.68 -1.99 69.37
N ILE A 10 -21.29 -2.54 70.53
CA ILE A 10 -19.98 -3.19 70.69
C ILE A 10 -19.90 -4.51 69.90
N PHE A 11 -20.99 -5.26 69.77
CA PHE A 11 -21.02 -6.47 68.95
C PHE A 11 -21.03 -6.16 67.44
N PHE A 12 -21.63 -5.04 67.01
CA PHE A 12 -21.58 -4.62 65.61
C PHE A 12 -20.19 -4.07 65.21
N VAL A 13 -19.49 -3.40 66.14
CA VAL A 13 -18.14 -2.87 65.90
C VAL A 13 -17.05 -3.95 66.00
N ALA A 14 -17.25 -5.01 66.81
CA ALA A 14 -16.29 -6.12 66.91
C ALA A 14 -16.29 -7.06 65.69
N THR A 15 -17.35 -7.07 64.88
CA THR A 15 -17.43 -7.94 63.69
C THR A 15 -16.78 -7.30 62.44
N ILE A 16 -16.45 -6.00 62.50
CA ILE A 16 -15.84 -5.26 61.37
C ILE A 16 -14.29 -5.31 61.42
N LEU A 17 -13.69 -5.76 62.53
CA LEU A 17 -12.22 -5.75 62.70
C LEU A 17 -11.50 -7.07 62.39
N LEU A 18 -12.17 -8.06 61.78
CA LEU A 18 -11.57 -9.37 61.46
C LEU A 18 -11.40 -9.65 59.96
N VAL A 19 -11.67 -8.67 59.09
CA VAL A 19 -11.31 -8.79 57.67
C VAL A 19 -9.85 -8.37 57.52
N ASN A 20 -8.95 -9.29 57.87
CA ASN A 20 -7.57 -9.23 57.43
C ASN A 20 -7.60 -9.27 55.89
N VAL A 21 -7.47 -8.10 55.28
CA VAL A 21 -7.07 -7.96 53.90
C VAL A 21 -5.66 -8.52 53.83
N SER A 22 -5.54 -9.83 53.59
CA SER A 22 -4.38 -10.34 52.91
C SER A 22 -4.45 -9.72 51.52
N ALA A 23 -3.74 -8.61 51.36
CA ALA A 23 -3.33 -8.14 50.05
C ALA A 23 -2.60 -9.33 49.41
N GLN A 24 -3.33 -10.11 48.62
CA GLN A 24 -2.68 -11.00 47.67
C GLN A 24 -1.91 -10.06 46.77
N ALA A 25 -0.60 -9.96 47.02
CA ALA A 25 0.33 -9.43 46.05
C ALA A 25 0.03 -10.23 44.78
N GLN A 26 -0.56 -9.56 43.80
CA GLN A 26 -0.77 -10.15 42.50
C GLN A 26 0.63 -10.40 41.96
N GLU A 27 1.09 -11.65 42.06
CA GLU A 27 2.40 -12.05 41.59
C GLU A 27 2.43 -11.74 40.10
N SER A 28 3.16 -10.67 39.78
CA SER A 28 3.45 -10.28 38.42
C SER A 28 4.63 -11.15 38.01
N PHE A 29 4.37 -12.02 37.03
CA PHE A 29 5.36 -12.92 36.46
C PHE A 29 5.86 -12.34 35.14
N ASP A 30 7.13 -12.60 34.86
CA ASP A 30 7.72 -12.39 33.55
C ASP A 30 7.13 -13.41 32.56
N LYS A 31 7.00 -13.00 31.31
CA LYS A 31 6.52 -13.81 30.19
C LYS A 31 7.58 -13.84 29.10
N VAL A 32 8.13 -15.02 28.84
CA VAL A 32 9.10 -15.27 27.76
C VAL A 32 8.35 -15.88 26.59
N THR A 33 8.37 -15.20 25.43
CA THR A 33 7.83 -15.72 24.18
C THR A 33 8.97 -16.22 23.31
N MET A 34 8.93 -17.49 22.98
CA MET A 34 9.89 -18.16 22.11
C MET A 34 9.63 -17.84 20.63
N LEU A 35 10.62 -18.06 19.76
CA LEU A 35 10.49 -17.89 18.31
C LEU A 35 9.42 -18.80 17.68
N ASN A 36 9.20 -19.98 18.26
CA ASN A 36 8.15 -20.91 17.85
C ASN A 36 6.74 -20.47 18.29
N GLY A 37 6.62 -19.37 19.04
CA GLY A 37 5.35 -18.87 19.58
C GLY A 37 4.94 -19.45 20.94
N GLU A 38 5.74 -20.35 21.53
CA GLU A 38 5.49 -20.85 22.89
C GLU A 38 5.72 -19.75 23.92
N GLU A 39 4.85 -19.70 24.92
CA GLU A 39 4.91 -18.71 25.99
C GLU A 39 5.20 -19.39 27.32
N HIS A 40 6.25 -18.94 28.00
CA HIS A 40 6.61 -19.40 29.34
C HIS A 40 6.36 -18.28 30.35
N ILE A 41 5.65 -18.59 31.42
CA ILE A 41 5.25 -17.63 32.46
C ILE A 41 5.97 -18.01 33.74
N GLY A 42 6.67 -17.05 34.35
CA GLY A 42 7.61 -17.33 35.44
C GLY A 42 8.45 -16.11 35.82
N GLN A 43 9.70 -16.30 36.21
CA GLN A 43 10.61 -15.22 36.58
C GLN A 43 11.96 -15.41 35.89
N VAL A 44 12.45 -14.34 35.26
CA VAL A 44 13.82 -14.30 34.75
C VAL A 44 14.76 -13.98 35.91
N VAL A 45 15.64 -14.93 36.23
CA VAL A 45 16.54 -14.84 37.38
C VAL A 45 17.85 -14.15 37.02
N ALA A 46 18.38 -14.42 35.83
CA ALA A 46 19.62 -13.82 35.32
C ALA A 46 19.62 -13.80 33.79
N MET A 47 20.37 -12.86 33.21
CA MET A 47 20.60 -12.78 31.78
C MET A 47 22.10 -12.64 31.50
N ASN A 48 22.62 -13.52 30.64
CA ASN A 48 23.98 -13.48 30.11
C ASN A 48 23.95 -13.05 28.64
N ASP A 49 25.11 -12.94 27.99
CA ASP A 49 25.20 -12.50 26.59
C ASP A 49 24.45 -13.44 25.62
N GLN A 50 24.39 -14.75 25.92
CA GLN A 50 23.83 -15.76 25.01
C GLN A 50 22.59 -16.50 25.56
N SER A 51 22.31 -16.43 26.85
CA SER A 51 21.21 -17.18 27.48
C SER A 51 20.56 -16.43 28.63
N ILE A 52 19.37 -16.88 29.03
CA ILE A 52 18.67 -16.43 30.23
C ILE A 52 18.47 -17.60 31.19
N GLU A 53 18.49 -17.33 32.49
CA GLU A 53 18.01 -18.24 33.53
C GLU A 53 16.55 -17.90 33.87
N PHE A 54 15.67 -18.91 33.84
CA PHE A 54 14.24 -18.75 34.02
C PHE A 54 13.69 -19.79 35.01
N VAL A 55 12.74 -19.38 35.84
CA VAL A 55 12.00 -20.26 36.76
C VAL A 55 10.53 -20.17 36.42
N HIS A 56 9.89 -21.30 36.11
CA HIS A 56 8.46 -21.32 35.78
C HIS A 56 7.59 -20.99 36.98
N LYS A 57 6.39 -20.48 36.70
CA LYS A 57 5.38 -20.20 37.72
C LYS A 57 5.10 -21.46 38.55
N ASN A 58 5.12 -21.32 39.87
CA ASN A 58 4.93 -22.39 40.85
C ASN A 58 6.00 -23.51 40.83
N GLU A 59 7.14 -23.29 40.19
CA GLU A 59 8.29 -24.19 40.23
C GLU A 59 9.49 -23.53 40.92
N SER A 60 10.43 -24.33 41.42
CA SER A 60 11.70 -23.84 42.00
C SER A 60 12.94 -24.23 41.19
N LEU A 61 12.73 -24.87 40.03
CA LEU A 61 13.81 -25.31 39.16
C LEU A 61 14.23 -24.18 38.22
N LYS A 62 15.55 -24.01 38.07
CA LYS A 62 16.15 -23.06 37.13
C LYS A 62 16.37 -23.74 35.78
N TYR A 63 15.83 -23.12 34.74
CA TYR A 63 15.99 -23.53 33.35
C TYR A 63 16.84 -22.50 32.62
N SER A 64 17.66 -22.95 31.68
CA SER A 64 18.43 -22.05 30.82
C SER A 64 17.85 -22.07 29.41
N TYR A 65 17.51 -20.88 28.90
CA TYR A 65 17.02 -20.70 27.54
C TYR A 65 18.02 -19.87 26.73
N SER A 66 18.29 -20.28 25.49
CA SER A 66 19.14 -19.52 24.57
C SER A 66 18.42 -18.26 24.11
N LYS A 67 19.12 -17.11 24.10
CA LYS A 67 18.57 -15.85 23.56
C LYS A 67 18.26 -15.96 22.06
N ALA A 68 18.92 -16.86 21.34
CA ALA A 68 18.65 -17.11 19.92
C ALA A 68 17.23 -17.67 19.70
N ASP A 69 16.71 -18.43 20.66
CA ASP A 69 15.42 -19.12 20.57
C ASP A 69 14.27 -18.26 21.13
N ILE A 70 14.58 -17.11 21.71
CA ILE A 70 13.63 -16.21 22.35
C ILE A 70 13.28 -15.05 21.40
N ASN A 71 12.00 -14.83 21.18
CA ASN A 71 11.49 -13.68 20.42
C ASN A 71 11.49 -12.42 21.32
N LYS A 72 10.80 -12.48 22.45
CA LYS A 72 10.67 -11.36 23.39
C LYS A 72 10.49 -11.82 24.83
N ILE A 73 10.85 -10.93 25.76
CA ILE A 73 10.64 -11.08 27.20
C ILE A 73 9.83 -9.90 27.68
N GLN A 74 8.66 -10.16 28.26
CA GLN A 74 7.83 -9.17 28.92
C GLN A 74 8.01 -9.33 30.42
N PHE A 75 8.67 -8.37 31.06
CA PHE A 75 8.88 -8.40 32.49
C PHE A 75 7.60 -8.07 33.25
N ALA A 76 7.47 -8.60 34.45
CA ALA A 76 6.47 -8.27 35.45
C ALA A 76 6.31 -6.75 35.67
N SER A 77 7.42 -6.01 35.49
CA SER A 77 7.48 -4.53 35.56
C SER A 77 6.83 -3.80 34.39
N GLY A 78 6.41 -4.50 33.34
CA GLY A 78 5.89 -3.92 32.09
C GLY A 78 6.96 -3.58 31.05
N ARG A 79 8.25 -3.68 31.39
CA ARG A 79 9.35 -3.56 30.42
C ARG A 79 9.29 -4.73 29.43
N ILE A 80 9.52 -4.46 28.14
CA ILE A 80 9.62 -5.49 27.10
C ILE A 80 11.01 -5.44 26.49
N GLU A 81 11.67 -6.59 26.38
CA GLU A 81 12.98 -6.77 25.76
C GLU A 81 12.84 -7.74 24.58
N ILE A 82 13.03 -7.23 23.37
CA ILE A 82 12.95 -8.02 22.13
C ILE A 82 14.36 -8.50 21.81
N LEU A 83 14.58 -9.81 21.86
CA LEU A 83 15.89 -10.42 21.64
C LEU A 83 16.09 -10.85 20.18
N ASN A 84 15.01 -11.26 19.52
CA ASN A 84 15.07 -11.68 18.13
C ASN A 84 13.82 -11.19 17.38
N LYS A 85 14.01 -10.35 16.35
CA LYS A 85 12.91 -9.89 15.49
C LYS A 85 12.55 -11.01 14.52
N ALA A 86 11.55 -11.82 14.85
CA ALA A 86 10.97 -12.75 13.90
C ALA A 86 10.43 -11.97 12.68
N GLN A 87 11.04 -12.18 11.53
CA GLN A 87 10.56 -11.66 10.25
C GLN A 87 9.43 -12.58 9.76
N THR A 88 8.20 -12.33 10.20
CA THR A 88 7.00 -12.97 9.62
C THR A 88 5.77 -12.07 9.73
N ALA A 89 5.17 -11.85 8.56
CA ALA A 89 3.76 -11.61 8.28
C ALA A 89 2.90 -10.95 9.39
N SER A 90 2.64 -9.66 9.16
CA SER A 90 1.46 -8.87 9.50
C SER A 90 0.42 -9.46 10.47
N ALA A 91 0.41 -8.94 11.70
CA ALA A 91 -0.82 -8.51 12.36
C ALA A 91 -0.52 -7.44 13.43
N SER A 92 -0.95 -6.21 13.14
CA SER A 92 -1.32 -5.13 14.07
C SER A 92 -0.30 -4.62 15.10
N GLY A 93 0.20 -3.39 14.85
CA GLY A 93 0.51 -2.42 15.91
C GLY A 93 1.98 -2.00 16.07
N ALA A 94 2.43 -1.14 15.16
CA ALA A 94 3.53 -0.15 15.28
C ALA A 94 4.89 -0.60 15.85
N ASP A 95 5.91 -0.65 14.98
CA ASP A 95 6.97 0.39 14.92
C ASP A 95 7.78 0.16 13.64
N VAL A 96 7.21 0.57 12.51
CA VAL A 96 8.00 0.92 11.32
C VAL A 96 8.83 2.11 11.78
N SER A 97 10.15 2.12 11.60
CA SER A 97 10.89 3.37 11.81
C SER A 97 10.11 4.47 11.12
N LEU A 98 9.82 5.59 11.80
CA LEU A 98 9.10 6.73 11.23
C LEU A 98 9.93 7.31 10.07
N GLN A 99 10.00 6.57 8.97
CA GLN A 99 10.38 7.03 7.68
C GLN A 99 9.31 8.03 7.31
N ASP A 100 9.76 9.23 7.01
CA ASP A 100 8.86 10.31 6.63
C ASP A 100 8.28 9.98 5.25
N HIS A 101 7.17 9.27 5.24
CA HIS A 101 6.38 8.98 4.05
C HIS A 101 5.58 10.21 3.62
N HIS A 102 5.52 11.25 4.46
CA HIS A 102 4.48 12.27 4.37
C HIS A 102 4.56 13.08 3.08
N ASN A 103 3.39 13.32 2.47
CA ASN A 103 3.20 14.04 1.21
C ASN A 103 4.00 13.48 0.04
N LYS A 104 4.54 12.26 0.13
CA LYS A 104 5.24 11.61 -0.99
C LYS A 104 4.27 10.79 -1.81
N VAL A 105 4.42 10.86 -3.12
CA VAL A 105 3.60 10.10 -4.06
C VAL A 105 4.49 9.38 -5.06
N ALA A 106 4.25 8.09 -5.25
CA ALA A 106 4.85 7.31 -6.33
C ALA A 106 3.82 6.95 -7.39
N VAL A 107 4.24 6.96 -8.65
CA VAL A 107 3.45 6.43 -9.76
C VAL A 107 4.03 5.07 -10.11
N LEU A 108 3.23 4.01 -10.01
CA LEU A 108 3.66 2.67 -10.42
C LEU A 108 3.64 2.53 -11.94
N PRO A 109 4.38 1.57 -12.52
CA PRO A 109 4.16 1.15 -13.91
C PRO A 109 2.68 0.86 -14.13
N PHE A 110 2.10 1.47 -15.17
CA PHE A 110 0.71 1.21 -15.53
C PHE A 110 0.64 -0.12 -16.25
N THR A 111 -0.44 -0.87 -16.04
CA THR A 111 -0.72 -2.00 -16.93
C THR A 111 -1.14 -1.47 -18.30
N TYR A 112 -0.52 -1.94 -19.38
CA TYR A 112 -0.91 -1.58 -20.74
C TYR A 112 -1.43 -2.81 -21.47
N MET A 113 -2.65 -2.72 -21.99
CA MET A 113 -3.30 -3.78 -22.77
C MET A 113 -3.57 -3.29 -24.18
N SER A 114 -2.83 -3.82 -25.15
CA SER A 114 -3.08 -3.61 -26.57
C SER A 114 -4.25 -4.45 -27.07
N SER A 115 -4.62 -4.24 -28.34
CA SER A 115 -5.81 -4.86 -28.94
C SER A 115 -5.72 -6.38 -29.09
N ASP A 116 -4.51 -6.92 -29.14
CA ASP A 116 -4.19 -8.34 -29.15
C ASP A 116 -4.10 -8.94 -27.72
N GLY A 117 -4.28 -8.11 -26.69
CA GLY A 117 -4.17 -8.51 -25.29
C GLY A 117 -2.73 -8.68 -24.80
N ALA A 118 -1.73 -8.29 -25.60
CA ALA A 118 -0.34 -8.29 -25.18
C ALA A 118 -0.06 -7.16 -24.17
N HIS A 119 0.88 -7.42 -23.26
CA HIS A 119 1.48 -6.40 -22.42
C HIS A 119 2.70 -5.81 -23.13
N ASP A 120 2.88 -4.50 -23.00
CA ASP A 120 4.05 -3.79 -23.53
C ASP A 120 4.74 -3.02 -22.42
N ASP A 121 5.75 -3.64 -21.80
CA ASP A 121 6.58 -3.06 -20.73
C ASP A 121 7.13 -1.66 -21.06
N GLN A 122 7.42 -1.36 -22.33
CA GLN A 122 7.89 -0.04 -22.72
C GLN A 122 6.76 0.97 -22.63
N MET A 123 5.57 0.59 -23.09
CA MET A 123 4.39 1.42 -22.96
C MET A 123 3.96 1.60 -21.50
N GLU A 124 4.04 0.56 -20.67
CA GLU A 124 3.76 0.63 -19.22
C GLU A 124 4.60 1.73 -18.54
N LYS A 125 5.92 1.72 -18.79
CA LYS A 125 6.87 2.73 -18.27
C LYS A 125 6.68 4.10 -18.90
N LYS A 126 6.30 4.15 -20.18
CA LYS A 126 5.99 5.41 -20.87
C LYS A 126 4.76 6.08 -20.25
N VAL A 127 3.67 5.33 -20.05
CA VAL A 127 2.44 5.84 -19.43
C VAL A 127 2.72 6.31 -17.99
N GLN A 128 3.53 5.57 -17.23
CA GLN A 128 3.99 5.99 -15.90
C GLN A 128 4.73 7.35 -15.96
N SER A 129 5.66 7.51 -16.90
CA SER A 129 6.45 8.74 -17.06
C SER A 129 5.57 9.93 -17.50
N ASP A 130 4.62 9.69 -18.39
CA ASP A 130 3.66 10.71 -18.84
C ASP A 130 2.73 11.12 -17.68
N CYS A 131 2.26 10.15 -16.89
CA CYS A 131 1.46 10.41 -15.68
C CYS A 131 2.25 11.23 -14.65
N TYR A 132 3.49 10.86 -14.35
CA TYR A 132 4.40 11.64 -13.49
C TYR A 132 4.55 13.08 -14.01
N THR A 133 4.77 13.25 -15.31
CA THR A 133 4.90 14.58 -15.94
C THR A 133 3.62 15.40 -15.86
N LEU A 134 2.45 14.77 -15.89
CA LEU A 134 1.18 15.45 -15.65
C LEU A 134 1.02 15.80 -14.17
N MET A 135 1.40 14.92 -13.25
CA MET A 135 1.32 15.15 -11.81
C MET A 135 2.25 16.28 -11.35
N THR A 136 3.44 16.44 -11.92
CA THR A 136 4.31 17.60 -11.60
C THR A 136 3.63 18.94 -11.88
N LYS A 137 2.64 18.98 -12.79
CA LYS A 137 1.85 20.17 -13.12
C LYS A 137 0.60 20.34 -12.25
N PHE A 138 0.10 19.25 -11.65
CA PHE A 138 -1.22 19.19 -11.01
C PHE A 138 -1.19 18.80 -9.53
N ALA A 139 -0.04 18.41 -8.99
CA ALA A 139 0.13 17.95 -7.62
C ALA A 139 1.31 18.67 -6.97
N SER A 140 1.37 20.00 -7.12
CA SER A 140 2.50 20.84 -6.70
C SER A 140 2.79 20.84 -5.19
N GLU A 141 1.82 20.46 -4.36
CA GLU A 141 1.97 20.32 -2.90
C GLU A 141 2.60 18.98 -2.48
N PHE A 142 2.71 18.02 -3.40
CA PHE A 142 3.22 16.68 -3.13
C PHE A 142 4.65 16.51 -3.63
N ILE A 143 5.45 15.73 -2.91
CA ILE A 143 6.78 15.32 -3.31
C ILE A 143 6.65 14.09 -4.19
N LEU A 144 6.84 14.27 -5.50
CA LEU A 144 6.72 13.16 -6.45
C LEU A 144 8.03 12.38 -6.53
N GLN A 145 7.95 11.07 -6.28
CA GLN A 145 9.07 10.16 -6.50
C GLN A 145 9.31 9.98 -8.00
N ASP A 146 10.57 10.08 -8.43
CA ASP A 146 10.94 9.89 -9.83
C ASP A 146 10.65 8.44 -10.28
N PRO A 147 10.06 8.22 -11.49
CA PRO A 147 9.74 6.89 -12.00
C PRO A 147 10.93 5.93 -12.04
N THR A 148 12.15 6.44 -12.29
CA THR A 148 13.38 5.63 -12.27
C THR A 148 13.67 5.09 -10.88
N THR A 149 13.47 5.93 -9.86
CA THR A 149 13.62 5.54 -8.45
C THR A 149 12.56 4.52 -8.06
N THR A 150 11.29 4.77 -8.40
CA THR A 150 10.19 3.83 -8.16
C THR A 150 10.50 2.47 -8.77
N ASN A 151 10.85 2.44 -10.05
CA ASN A 151 11.12 1.19 -10.78
C ASN A 151 12.35 0.46 -10.24
N ALA A 152 13.43 1.19 -9.91
CA ALA A 152 14.62 0.59 -9.31
C ALA A 152 14.31 -0.02 -7.94
N THR A 153 13.50 0.63 -7.12
CA THR A 153 13.08 0.10 -5.81
C THR A 153 12.21 -1.14 -5.97
N LEU A 154 11.22 -1.12 -6.88
CA LEU A 154 10.41 -2.32 -7.17
C LEU A 154 11.28 -3.51 -7.58
N ILE A 155 12.22 -3.30 -8.51
CA ILE A 155 13.13 -4.36 -8.99
C ILE A 155 14.04 -4.87 -7.87
N LYS A 156 14.57 -4.00 -7.00
CA LYS A 156 15.38 -4.40 -5.83
C LYS A 156 14.60 -5.32 -4.89
N HIS A 157 13.29 -5.12 -4.77
CA HIS A 157 12.38 -5.95 -3.99
C HIS A 157 11.80 -7.14 -4.78
N SER A 158 12.34 -7.44 -5.97
CA SER A 158 11.86 -8.51 -6.87
C SER A 158 10.40 -8.35 -7.32
N ILE A 159 9.90 -7.10 -7.35
CA ILE A 159 8.56 -6.75 -7.84
C ILE A 159 8.63 -6.41 -9.33
N ASN A 160 7.74 -7.00 -10.11
CA ASN A 160 7.60 -6.83 -11.55
C ASN A 160 6.11 -6.85 -11.95
N SER A 161 5.80 -6.54 -13.21
CA SER A 161 4.41 -6.44 -13.70
C SER A 161 3.60 -7.73 -13.50
N SER A 162 4.24 -8.90 -13.39
CA SER A 162 3.55 -10.19 -13.21
C SER A 162 3.20 -10.53 -11.75
N ASN A 163 3.92 -9.96 -10.78
CA ASN A 163 3.74 -10.29 -9.36
C ASN A 163 3.30 -9.09 -8.50
N ILE A 164 3.24 -7.89 -9.07
CA ILE A 164 2.85 -6.67 -8.36
C ILE A 164 1.44 -6.77 -7.75
N ASP A 165 0.53 -7.50 -8.39
CA ASP A 165 -0.83 -7.77 -7.89
C ASP A 165 -0.83 -8.65 -6.63
N GLY A 166 0.27 -9.34 -6.33
CA GLY A 166 0.45 -10.11 -5.10
C GLY A 166 0.75 -9.24 -3.87
N PHE A 167 1.01 -7.94 -4.06
CA PHE A 167 1.31 -7.00 -2.99
C PHE A 167 0.10 -6.11 -2.69
N THR A 168 -0.17 -5.88 -1.42
CA THR A 168 -1.18 -4.91 -1.02
C THR A 168 -0.68 -3.49 -1.29
N PRO A 169 -1.59 -2.53 -1.54
CA PRO A 169 -1.19 -1.13 -1.72
C PRO A 169 -0.41 -0.56 -0.52
N ALA A 170 -0.74 -1.00 0.70
CA ALA A 170 -0.01 -0.62 1.91
C ALA A 170 1.44 -1.12 1.90
N GLU A 171 1.66 -2.38 1.49
CA GLU A 171 3.01 -2.94 1.34
C GLU A 171 3.81 -2.19 0.26
N LEU A 172 3.17 -1.84 -0.86
CA LEU A 172 3.81 -1.06 -1.93
C LEU A 172 4.21 0.34 -1.44
N CYS A 173 3.35 1.03 -0.71
CA CYS A 173 3.68 2.33 -0.09
C CYS A 173 4.89 2.22 0.85
N ASN A 174 4.92 1.19 1.71
CA ASN A 174 6.03 0.97 2.64
C ASN A 174 7.34 0.64 1.92
N ILE A 175 7.29 -0.21 0.88
CA ILE A 175 8.48 -0.56 0.08
C ILE A 175 9.03 0.65 -0.67
N LEU A 176 8.15 1.52 -1.17
CA LEU A 176 8.53 2.71 -1.93
C LEU A 176 8.82 3.93 -1.05
N GLU A 177 8.57 3.83 0.25
CA GLU A 177 8.70 4.90 1.24
C GLU A 177 7.85 6.15 0.89
N VAL A 178 6.60 5.91 0.46
CA VAL A 178 5.65 6.96 0.04
C VAL A 178 4.31 6.88 0.79
N GLU A 179 3.63 8.01 0.96
CA GLU A 179 2.29 8.05 1.56
C GLU A 179 1.21 7.62 0.56
N TYR A 180 1.40 7.91 -0.73
CA TYR A 180 0.43 7.55 -1.76
C TYR A 180 1.06 6.83 -2.94
N VAL A 181 0.34 5.85 -3.49
CA VAL A 181 0.67 5.20 -4.76
C VAL A 181 -0.44 5.43 -5.77
N VAL A 182 -0.05 5.76 -7.00
CA VAL A 182 -0.94 5.86 -8.16
C VAL A 182 -0.72 4.64 -9.03
N MET A 183 -1.81 3.93 -9.33
CA MET A 183 -1.82 2.72 -10.14
C MET A 183 -2.90 2.85 -11.21
N GLY A 184 -2.72 2.17 -12.33
CA GLY A 184 -3.74 2.20 -13.36
C GLY A 184 -3.53 1.23 -14.50
N THR A 185 -4.56 1.12 -15.33
CA THR A 185 -4.58 0.28 -16.52
C THR A 185 -5.00 1.13 -17.70
N VAL A 186 -4.26 1.03 -18.80
CA VAL A 186 -4.61 1.60 -20.09
C VAL A 186 -5.00 0.46 -21.03
N THR A 187 -6.21 0.51 -21.55
CA THR A 187 -6.70 -0.46 -22.54
C THR A 187 -6.90 0.26 -23.86
N VAL A 188 -6.24 -0.23 -24.93
CA VAL A 188 -6.38 0.29 -26.29
C VAL A 188 -6.93 -0.80 -27.19
N ARG A 189 -8.08 -0.53 -27.81
CA ARG A 189 -8.78 -1.46 -28.71
C ARG A 189 -8.93 -0.87 -30.09
N TYR A 190 -8.45 -1.56 -31.11
CA TYR A 190 -8.77 -1.26 -32.50
C TYR A 190 -10.28 -1.36 -32.71
N THR A 191 -10.86 -0.38 -33.39
CA THR A 191 -12.29 -0.33 -33.67
C THR A 191 -12.59 -0.44 -35.16
N SER A 192 -11.95 0.38 -36.00
CA SER A 192 -12.22 0.44 -37.43
C SER A 192 -11.18 1.25 -38.19
N THR A 193 -11.08 1.05 -39.51
CA THR A 193 -10.34 1.92 -40.42
C THR A 193 -11.33 2.82 -41.17
N THR A 194 -11.13 4.13 -41.09
CA THR A 194 -11.88 5.10 -41.88
C THR A 194 -11.10 5.47 -43.13
N ASN A 195 -11.72 5.30 -44.30
CA ASN A 195 -11.11 5.60 -45.59
C ASN A 195 -11.67 6.92 -46.15
N TYR A 196 -10.78 7.87 -46.42
CA TYR A 196 -11.08 9.13 -47.09
C TYR A 196 -10.57 9.05 -48.52
N SER A 197 -11.45 9.14 -49.51
CA SER A 197 -11.06 9.24 -50.91
C SER A 197 -11.60 10.53 -51.51
N GLY A 198 -10.72 11.25 -52.20
CA GLY A 198 -11.04 12.45 -52.96
C GLY A 198 -10.65 12.22 -54.42
N SER A 199 -11.54 12.55 -55.34
CA SER A 199 -11.23 12.54 -56.77
C SER A 199 -11.41 13.94 -57.35
N SER A 200 -10.39 14.43 -58.05
CA SER A 200 -10.45 15.69 -58.78
C SER A 200 -10.37 15.40 -60.27
N LYS A 201 -11.39 15.86 -61.01
CA LYS A 201 -11.50 15.69 -62.46
C LYS A 201 -11.33 17.05 -63.13
N THR A 202 -10.25 17.21 -63.88
CA THR A 202 -10.03 18.39 -64.73
C THR A 202 -10.38 18.00 -66.17
N SER A 203 -11.22 18.80 -66.82
CA SER A 203 -11.63 18.60 -68.21
C SER A 203 -11.21 19.79 -69.05
N GLU A 204 -10.39 19.55 -70.07
CA GLU A 204 -10.04 20.54 -71.09
C GLU A 204 -10.78 20.23 -72.39
N GLN A 205 -11.54 21.21 -72.88
CA GLN A 205 -12.25 21.13 -74.17
C GLN A 205 -11.51 21.98 -75.19
N LYS A 206 -10.91 21.34 -76.22
CA LYS A 206 -10.27 22.05 -77.33
C LYS A 206 -10.67 21.40 -78.66
N ASN A 207 -11.26 22.18 -79.57
CA ASN A 207 -11.69 21.75 -80.91
C ASN A 207 -12.42 20.39 -80.93
N ASN A 208 -13.61 20.33 -80.33
CA ASN A 208 -14.52 19.17 -80.36
C ASN A 208 -13.92 17.84 -79.84
N LYS A 209 -12.75 17.88 -79.19
CA LYS A 209 -12.14 16.76 -78.46
C LYS A 209 -12.06 17.11 -76.98
N ASN A 210 -12.69 16.29 -76.13
CA ASN A 210 -12.58 16.38 -74.68
C ASN A 210 -11.40 15.53 -74.19
N LYS A 211 -10.46 16.14 -73.49
CA LYS A 211 -9.47 15.43 -72.67
C LYS A 211 -9.82 15.65 -71.20
N SER A 212 -9.99 14.56 -70.47
CA SER A 212 -10.23 14.60 -69.03
C SER A 212 -9.12 13.89 -68.29
N TYR A 213 -8.60 14.55 -67.26
CA TYR A 213 -7.60 14.04 -66.33
C TYR A 213 -8.28 13.87 -64.97
N THR A 214 -8.26 12.66 -64.44
CA THR A 214 -8.78 12.34 -63.11
C THR A 214 -7.61 11.96 -62.22
N SER A 215 -7.42 12.66 -61.11
CA SER A 215 -6.51 12.26 -60.05
C SER A 215 -7.31 11.86 -58.83
N THR A 216 -7.02 10.66 -58.32
CA THR A 216 -7.67 10.09 -57.14
C THR A 216 -6.62 9.96 -56.05
N SER A 217 -6.88 10.57 -54.89
CA SER A 217 -6.08 10.40 -53.68
C SER A 217 -6.92 9.70 -52.62
N SER A 218 -6.40 8.63 -52.04
CA SER A 218 -7.02 7.93 -50.92
C SER A 218 -6.09 7.96 -49.71
N SER A 219 -6.66 8.18 -48.53
CA SER A 219 -6.00 8.09 -47.24
C SER A 219 -6.84 7.22 -46.31
N SER A 220 -6.21 6.36 -45.53
CA SER A 220 -6.86 5.53 -44.52
C SER A 220 -6.35 5.91 -43.14
N THR A 221 -7.23 5.90 -42.15
CA THR A 221 -6.88 6.18 -40.75
C THR A 221 -7.52 5.13 -39.85
N ASP A 222 -6.70 4.44 -39.07
CA ASP A 222 -7.14 3.48 -38.06
C ASP A 222 -7.65 4.19 -36.81
N ASN A 223 -8.74 3.68 -36.26
CA ASN A 223 -9.45 4.24 -35.13
C ASN A 223 -9.34 3.30 -33.94
N PHE A 224 -8.93 3.85 -32.79
CA PHE A 224 -8.74 3.11 -31.55
C PHE A 224 -9.64 3.65 -30.45
N GLN A 225 -10.20 2.78 -29.63
CA GLN A 225 -10.89 3.15 -28.41
C GLN A 225 -9.94 2.94 -27.24
N THR A 226 -9.61 4.04 -26.57
CA THR A 226 -8.68 4.05 -25.43
C THR A 226 -9.44 4.30 -24.14
N GLN A 227 -9.24 3.45 -23.13
CA GLN A 227 -9.80 3.61 -21.79
C GLN A 227 -8.68 3.60 -20.76
N VAL A 228 -8.80 4.46 -19.75
CA VAL A 228 -7.88 4.53 -18.63
C VAL A 228 -8.63 4.32 -17.32
N ASP A 229 -8.18 3.34 -16.56
CA ASP A 229 -8.59 3.08 -15.19
C ASP A 229 -7.49 3.57 -14.25
N MET A 230 -7.80 4.51 -13.36
CA MET A 230 -6.84 5.07 -12.41
C MET A 230 -7.33 4.87 -10.98
N LYS A 231 -6.41 4.41 -10.12
CA LYS A 231 -6.63 4.20 -8.70
C LYS A 231 -5.50 4.84 -7.90
N MET A 232 -5.83 5.36 -6.73
CA MET A 232 -4.86 5.91 -5.79
C MET A 232 -5.13 5.35 -4.40
N TYR A 233 -4.06 4.95 -3.73
CA TYR A 233 -4.12 4.35 -2.41
C TYR A 233 -3.21 5.10 -1.45
N SER A 234 -3.61 5.18 -0.19
CA SER A 234 -2.72 5.62 0.89
C SER A 234 -1.87 4.47 1.43
N ASP A 235 -0.86 4.80 2.22
CA ASP A 235 -0.01 3.90 3.00
C ASP A 235 -0.78 2.95 3.95
N GLN A 236 -1.98 3.35 4.38
CA GLN A 236 -2.92 2.52 5.12
C GLN A 236 -3.69 1.52 4.24
N GLY A 237 -3.42 1.49 2.93
CA GLY A 237 -4.13 0.67 1.96
C GLY A 237 -5.54 1.18 1.61
N GLN A 238 -5.90 2.40 2.03
CA GLN A 238 -7.22 2.96 1.75
C GLN A 238 -7.28 3.50 0.33
N ASN A 239 -8.35 3.15 -0.39
CA ASN A 239 -8.63 3.70 -1.71
C ASN A 239 -9.17 5.12 -1.57
N ILE A 240 -8.36 6.12 -1.95
CA ILE A 240 -8.74 7.54 -1.91
C ILE A 240 -9.30 8.03 -3.24
N TYR A 241 -9.07 7.29 -4.33
CA TYR A 241 -9.55 7.61 -5.66
C TYR A 241 -9.61 6.36 -6.53
N ALA A 242 -10.75 6.10 -7.16
CA ALA A 242 -10.87 5.08 -8.19
C ALA A 242 -11.88 5.53 -9.24
N LYS A 243 -11.38 5.80 -10.45
CA LYS A 243 -12.21 6.23 -11.58
C LYS A 243 -11.68 5.65 -12.89
N SER A 244 -12.63 5.38 -13.77
CA SER A 244 -12.39 4.98 -15.15
C SER A 244 -12.87 6.09 -16.08
N HIS A 245 -12.16 6.31 -17.18
CA HIS A 245 -12.62 7.18 -18.25
C HIS A 245 -12.24 6.63 -19.62
N THR A 246 -13.20 6.61 -20.53
CA THR A 246 -12.96 6.30 -21.94
C THR A 246 -12.67 7.60 -22.68
N SER A 247 -11.62 7.60 -23.48
CA SER A 247 -11.26 8.77 -24.27
C SER A 247 -12.33 9.09 -25.31
N PHE A 248 -12.54 10.38 -25.53
CA PHE A 248 -13.34 10.87 -26.64
C PHE A 248 -12.61 10.74 -27.99
N TRP A 249 -11.27 10.75 -27.97
CA TRP A 249 -10.46 10.68 -29.18
C TRP A 249 -10.22 9.24 -29.61
N MET A 250 -10.31 8.99 -30.91
CA MET A 250 -10.18 7.66 -31.50
C MET A 250 -8.73 7.31 -31.89
N THR A 251 -7.76 7.73 -31.09
CA THR A 251 -6.32 7.54 -31.36
C THR A 251 -5.67 6.67 -30.28
N GLU A 252 -4.57 6.01 -30.64
CA GLU A 252 -3.81 5.15 -29.72
C GLU A 252 -3.22 5.95 -28.53
N ASP A 253 -2.74 7.16 -28.79
CA ASP A 253 -2.14 8.08 -27.79
C ASP A 253 -3.17 8.81 -26.92
N ALA A 254 -4.47 8.54 -27.11
CA ALA A 254 -5.57 9.20 -26.43
C ALA A 254 -5.59 8.96 -24.91
N TYR A 255 -4.74 8.07 -24.38
CA TYR A 255 -4.58 7.85 -22.95
C TYR A 255 -4.05 9.12 -22.24
N THR A 256 -3.22 9.94 -22.88
CA THR A 256 -2.59 11.12 -22.25
C THR A 256 -3.63 12.17 -21.82
N VAL A 257 -4.54 12.51 -22.72
CA VAL A 257 -5.65 13.45 -22.45
C VAL A 257 -6.64 12.87 -21.44
N THR A 258 -6.80 11.56 -21.43
CA THR A 258 -7.67 10.84 -20.48
C THR A 258 -7.06 10.85 -19.08
N LEU A 259 -5.76 10.59 -18.94
CA LEU A 259 -5.01 10.73 -17.69
C LEU A 259 -5.11 12.15 -17.14
N GLN A 260 -4.92 13.16 -17.99
CA GLN A 260 -5.07 14.55 -17.59
C GLN A 260 -6.48 14.84 -17.04
N TRP A 261 -7.52 14.30 -17.69
CA TRP A 261 -8.91 14.46 -17.25
C TRP A 261 -9.16 13.83 -15.87
N LEU A 262 -8.58 12.64 -15.63
CA LEU A 262 -8.67 11.92 -14.36
C LEU A 262 -7.91 12.66 -13.25
N LEU A 263 -6.64 13.04 -13.50
CA LEU A 263 -5.79 13.73 -12.54
C LEU A 263 -6.41 15.04 -12.05
N LYS A 264 -7.00 15.84 -12.95
CA LYS A 264 -7.71 17.09 -12.60
C LYS A 264 -8.90 16.90 -11.65
N ARG A 265 -9.36 15.67 -11.47
CA ARG A 265 -10.49 15.29 -10.60
C ARG A 265 -10.06 14.39 -9.44
N SER A 266 -8.75 14.18 -9.28
CA SER A 266 -8.20 13.37 -8.20
C SER A 266 -8.01 14.20 -6.92
N PRO A 267 -7.97 13.57 -5.74
CA PRO A 267 -7.68 14.26 -4.47
C PRO A 267 -6.31 14.94 -4.45
N LEU A 268 -5.37 14.44 -5.25
CA LEU A 268 -4.02 14.97 -5.39
C LEU A 268 -3.96 16.25 -6.23
N TYR A 269 -5.08 16.65 -6.86
CA TYR A 269 -5.14 17.86 -7.68
C TYR A 269 -5.05 19.14 -6.85
N ARG A 270 -4.08 19.98 -7.23
CA ARG A 270 -3.85 21.35 -6.77
C ARG A 270 -3.48 22.21 -7.97
N LYS A 271 -4.09 23.40 -8.03
CA LYS A 271 -3.98 24.33 -9.17
C LYS A 271 -2.83 25.31 -8.95
#